data_AF-A0A7V9HYK6-F1
#
_entry.id   AF-A0A7V9HYK6-F1
#
_cell.length_a   1.000
_cell.length_b   1.000
_cell.length_c   1.000
_cell.angle_alpha   90.00
_cell.angle_beta   90.00
_cell.angle_gamma   90.00
#
_symmetry.space_group_name_H-M   'P 1'
#
loop_
_entity.id
_entity.type
_entity.pdbx_description
1 polymer ?
#
loop_
_entity_poly.entity_id
_entity_poly.type
_entity_poly.pdbx_seq_one_letter_code
_entity_poly.pdbx_strand_id
1 'polypeptide(L)'
;MAGEADQLVPQDAKQSDLDYEQARLAYSIIQSLLDHTRVVSDLIAVMAQALDEDTQRALTQTPVWTAYLDSRRDLDRTRANIEKFAGVLKQLSED
;
A
#
# COMPACT_ATOMS: atom_id res chain seq x y z
N MET A 1 36.77 -42.39 -27.55
CA MET A 1 35.72 -42.25 -26.51
C MET A 1 35.77 -40.80 -26.05
N ALA A 2 35.18 -39.92 -26.85
CA ALA A 2 35.25 -38.47 -26.66
C ALA A 2 33.91 -37.98 -26.15
N GLY A 3 33.97 -37.15 -25.11
CA GLY A 3 33.01 -36.10 -24.81
C GLY A 3 31.64 -36.56 -24.31
N GLU A 4 31.42 -36.38 -23.02
CA GLU A 4 30.21 -35.69 -22.58
C GLU A 4 30.59 -34.91 -21.32
N ALA A 5 30.76 -33.61 -21.56
CA ALA A 5 31.06 -32.63 -20.53
C ALA A 5 29.93 -32.66 -19.50
N ASP A 6 30.32 -32.87 -18.25
CA ASP A 6 29.54 -32.59 -17.08
C ASP A 6 29.06 -31.13 -17.19
N GLN A 7 27.81 -30.99 -17.61
CA GLN A 7 27.18 -29.73 -17.89
C GLN A 7 26.87 -29.12 -16.53
N LEU A 8 27.85 -28.39 -15.98
CA LEU A 8 27.66 -27.47 -14.87
C LEU A 8 26.59 -26.46 -15.30
N VAL A 9 25.35 -26.81 -15.00
CA VAL A 9 24.21 -25.90 -15.12
C VAL A 9 24.57 -24.67 -14.28
N PRO A 10 24.71 -23.48 -14.88
CA PRO A 10 24.83 -22.27 -14.08
C PRO A 10 23.49 -22.10 -13.35
N GLN A 11 23.45 -22.45 -12.07
CA GLN A 11 22.32 -22.16 -11.18
C GLN A 11 22.36 -20.71 -10.67
N ASP A 12 22.98 -19.79 -11.41
CA ASP A 12 22.77 -18.36 -11.24
C ASP A 12 21.56 -17.92 -12.07
N ALA A 13 20.42 -18.54 -11.79
CA ALA A 13 19.14 -17.92 -12.10
C ALA A 13 19.06 -16.67 -11.22
N LYS A 14 19.48 -15.53 -11.78
CA LYS A 14 19.35 -14.19 -11.21
C LYS A 14 17.98 -14.00 -10.55
N GLN A 15 17.90 -14.27 -9.25
CA GLN A 15 16.79 -13.92 -8.35
C GLN A 15 16.79 -12.42 -8.02
N SER A 16 17.27 -11.57 -8.92
CA SER A 16 17.67 -10.21 -8.57
C SER A 16 16.62 -9.14 -8.81
N ASP A 17 15.69 -9.32 -9.73
CA ASP A 17 14.74 -8.26 -10.06
C ASP A 17 13.34 -8.76 -9.78
N LEU A 18 12.83 -8.42 -8.60
CA LEU A 18 11.40 -8.16 -8.48
C LEU A 18 11.14 -7.05 -9.51
N ASP A 19 10.73 -7.44 -10.72
CA ASP A 19 10.69 -6.66 -11.95
C ASP A 19 10.31 -5.21 -11.63
N TYR A 20 11.29 -4.30 -11.73
CA TYR A 20 11.18 -2.94 -11.22
C TYR A 20 9.90 -2.23 -11.73
N GLU A 21 9.50 -2.55 -12.96
CA GLU A 21 8.25 -2.09 -13.56
C GLU A 21 7.00 -2.63 -12.83
N GLN A 22 7.01 -3.89 -12.38
CA GLN A 22 5.93 -4.46 -11.55
C GLN A 22 5.89 -3.78 -10.17
N ALA A 23 7.04 -3.47 -9.58
CA ALA A 23 7.11 -2.78 -8.29
C ALA A 23 6.64 -1.32 -8.40
N ARG A 24 6.99 -0.63 -9.49
CA ARG A 24 6.49 0.71 -9.83
C ARG A 24 4.98 0.71 -10.08
N LEU A 25 4.48 -0.28 -10.82
CA LEU A 25 3.05 -0.45 -11.07
C LEU A 25 2.29 -0.67 -9.75
N ALA A 26 2.75 -1.61 -8.92
CA ALA A 26 2.17 -1.87 -7.60
C ALA A 26 2.14 -0.59 -6.74
N TYR A 27 3.24 0.16 -6.69
CA TYR A 27 3.29 1.45 -6.00
C TYR A 27 2.22 2.42 -6.50
N SER A 28 2.09 2.61 -7.82
CA SER A 28 1.10 3.53 -8.39
C SER A 28 -0.35 3.14 -8.10
N ILE A 29 -0.66 1.83 -8.16
CA ILE A 29 -1.99 1.30 -7.82
C ILE A 29 -2.29 1.60 -6.35
N ILE A 30 -1.35 1.26 -5.47
CA ILE A 30 -1.51 1.45 -4.02
C ILE A 30 -1.66 2.95 -3.69
N GLN A 31 -0.85 3.80 -4.31
CA GLN A 31 -0.92 5.26 -4.14
C GLN A 31 -2.31 5.80 -4.54
N SER A 32 -2.82 5.37 -5.70
CA SER A 32 -4.16 5.75 -6.18
C SER A 32 -5.26 5.32 -5.19
N LEU A 33 -5.17 4.11 -4.63
CA LEU A 33 -6.13 3.62 -3.64
C LEU A 33 -6.08 4.43 -2.32
N LEU A 34 -4.89 4.80 -1.86
CA LEU A 34 -4.74 5.65 -0.68
C LEU A 34 -5.32 7.05 -0.93
N ASP A 35 -5.08 7.63 -2.09
CA ASP A 35 -5.60 8.95 -2.44
C ASP A 35 -7.13 8.92 -2.58
N HIS A 36 -7.69 7.86 -3.16
CA HIS A 36 -9.14 7.65 -3.19
C HIS A 36 -9.72 7.56 -1.77
N THR A 37 -9.06 6.82 -0.87
CA THR A 37 -9.51 6.66 0.52
C THR A 37 -9.50 7.99 1.30
N ARG A 38 -8.57 8.90 0.97
CA ARG A 38 -8.56 10.26 1.52
C ARG A 38 -9.79 11.06 1.08
N VAL A 39 -10.13 11.04 -0.21
CA VAL A 39 -11.32 11.73 -0.73
C VAL A 39 -12.60 11.20 -0.06
N VAL A 40 -12.69 9.88 0.15
CA VAL A 40 -13.81 9.28 0.88
C VAL A 40 -13.85 9.75 2.34
N SER A 41 -12.70 9.86 3.01
CA SER A 41 -12.62 10.38 4.38
C SER A 41 -13.06 11.84 4.48
N ASP A 42 -12.68 12.67 3.51
CA ASP A 42 -13.12 14.07 3.43
C ASP A 42 -14.64 14.16 3.20
N LEU A 43 -15.20 13.30 2.34
CA LEU A 43 -16.64 13.19 2.14
C LEU A 43 -17.37 12.79 3.43
N ILE A 44 -16.84 11.82 4.19
CA ILE A 44 -17.40 11.43 5.49
C ILE A 44 -17.40 12.62 6.47
N ALA A 45 -16.33 13.43 6.48
CA ALA A 45 -16.27 14.62 7.32
C ALA A 45 -17.34 15.66 6.94
N VAL A 46 -17.61 15.84 5.65
CA VAL A 46 -18.70 16.71 5.17
C VAL A 46 -20.06 16.14 5.54
N MET A 47 -20.28 14.83 5.37
CA MET A 47 -21.52 14.18 5.78
C MET A 47 -21.76 14.30 7.28
N ALA A 48 -20.71 14.18 8.11
CA ALA A 48 -20.82 14.37 9.55
C ALA A 48 -21.34 15.78 9.90
N GLN A 49 -20.86 16.82 9.23
CA GLN A 49 -21.33 18.20 9.44
C GLN A 49 -22.82 18.41 9.09
N ALA A 50 -23.38 17.56 8.23
CA ALA A 50 -24.80 17.61 7.86
C ALA A 50 -25.70 16.86 8.86
N LEU A 51 -25.14 16.06 9.76
CA LEU A 51 -25.88 15.37 10.82
C LEU A 51 -26.07 16.29 12.03
N ASP A 52 -27.21 16.16 12.71
CA ASP A 52 -27.45 16.81 13.99
C ASP A 52 -26.57 16.22 15.11
N GLU A 53 -26.41 16.97 16.20
CA GLU A 53 -25.50 16.63 17.29
C GLU A 53 -25.86 15.30 17.98
N ASP A 54 -27.15 14.99 18.13
CA ASP A 54 -27.61 13.76 18.77
C ASP A 54 -27.30 12.54 17.90
N THR A 55 -27.53 12.65 16.58
CA THR A 55 -27.16 11.62 15.61
C THR A 55 -25.65 11.41 15.55
N GLN A 56 -24.85 12.49 15.54
CA GLN A 56 -23.39 12.39 15.60
C GLN A 56 -22.94 11.65 16.86
N ARG A 57 -23.48 12.03 18.02
CA ARG A 57 -23.14 11.42 19.31
C ARG A 57 -23.48 9.93 19.33
N ALA A 58 -24.68 9.56 18.86
CA ALA A 58 -25.08 8.17 18.74
C ALA A 58 -24.15 7.37 17.82
N LEU A 59 -23.74 7.96 16.69
CA LEU A 59 -22.86 7.34 15.72
C LEU A 59 -21.46 7.06 16.32
N THR A 60 -20.91 7.99 17.09
CA THR A 60 -19.60 7.80 17.77
C THR A 60 -19.59 6.70 18.83
N GLN A 61 -20.76 6.28 19.32
CA GLN A 61 -20.90 5.19 20.30
C GLN A 61 -21.04 3.81 19.65
N THR A 62 -21.14 3.77 18.32
CA THR A 62 -21.29 2.49 17.60
C THR A 62 -19.95 1.75 17.50
N PRO A 63 -19.97 0.40 17.47
CA PRO A 63 -18.78 -0.38 17.17
C PRO A 63 -18.22 -0.10 15.76
N VAL A 64 -19.08 0.32 14.82
CA VAL A 64 -18.69 0.72 13.46
C VAL A 64 -17.77 1.94 13.47
N TRP A 65 -18.05 2.92 14.34
CA TRP A 65 -17.19 4.09 14.50
C TRP A 65 -15.79 3.73 15.01
N THR A 66 -15.72 2.81 15.99
CA THR A 66 -14.43 2.32 16.50
C THR A 66 -13.64 1.61 15.40
N ALA A 67 -14.29 0.72 14.64
CA ALA A 67 -13.67 0.04 13.50
C ALA A 67 -13.19 1.03 12.42
N TYR A 68 -13.95 2.10 12.16
CA TYR A 68 -13.53 3.16 11.25
C TYR A 68 -12.26 3.90 11.74
N LEU A 69 -12.22 4.27 13.03
CA LEU A 69 -11.05 4.94 13.61
C LEU A 69 -9.79 4.07 13.57
N ASP A 70 -9.94 2.78 13.84
CA ASP A 70 -8.82 1.83 13.78
C ASP A 70 -8.34 1.62 12.33
N SER A 71 -9.27 1.43 11.40
CA SER A 71 -8.96 1.37 9.96
C SER A 71 -8.22 2.63 9.48
N ARG A 72 -8.63 3.81 9.95
CA ARG A 72 -7.96 5.08 9.63
C ARG A 72 -6.52 5.11 10.13
N ARG A 73 -6.25 4.63 11.36
CA ARG A 73 -4.88 4.54 11.90
C ARG A 73 -4.02 3.57 11.10
N ASP A 74 -4.59 2.44 10.69
CA ASP A 74 -3.87 1.45 9.89
C ASP A 74 -3.57 1.97 8.47
N LEU A 75 -4.47 2.76 7.89
CA LEU A 75 -4.23 3.46 6.62
C LEU A 75 -3.09 4.47 6.72
N ASP A 76 -3.04 5.27 7.79
CA ASP A 76 -1.94 6.22 8.02
C ASP A 76 -0.60 5.49 8.16
N ARG A 77 -0.57 4.36 8.86
CA ARG A 77 0.63 3.50 8.95
C ARG A 77 1.00 2.91 7.60
N THR A 78 0.02 2.44 6.84
CA THR A 78 0.20 1.86 5.51
C THR A 78 0.83 2.87 4.58
N ARG A 79 0.35 4.11 4.58
CA ARG A 79 0.94 5.23 3.83
C ARG A 79 2.41 5.43 4.16
N ALA A 80 2.77 5.50 5.44
CA ALA A 80 4.16 5.65 5.86
C ALA A 80 5.05 4.48 5.39
N ASN A 81 4.51 3.26 5.36
CA ASN A 81 5.23 2.08 4.84
C ASN A 81 5.42 2.15 3.32
N ILE A 82 4.43 2.65 2.58
CA ILE A 82 4.50 2.82 1.13
C ILE A 82 5.48 3.92 0.75
N GLU A 83 5.55 5.02 1.50
CA GLU A 83 6.55 6.07 1.30
C GLU A 83 7.98 5.51 1.50
N LYS A 84 8.18 4.65 2.51
CA LYS A 84 9.46 3.95 2.71
C LYS A 84 9.77 2.98 1.56
N PHE A 85 8.77 2.19 1.14
CA PHE A 85 8.91 1.26 0.01
C PHE A 85 9.30 2.00 -1.28
N ALA A 86 8.67 3.14 -1.56
CA ALA A 86 9.00 3.99 -2.70
C ALA A 86 10.43 4.55 -2.61
N GLY A 87 10.89 4.90 -1.41
CA GLY A 87 12.27 5.33 -1.17
C GLY A 87 13.29 4.23 -1.50
N VAL A 88 13.02 3.00 -1.07
CA VAL A 88 13.86 1.83 -1.38
C VAL A 88 13.86 1.52 -2.88
N LEU A 89 12.69 1.57 -3.54
CA LEU A 89 12.61 1.37 -4.99
C LEU A 89 13.42 2.40 -5.79
N LYS A 90 13.43 3.67 -5.37
CA LYS A 90 14.24 4.69 -6.03
C LYS A 90 15.73 4.39 -5.93
N GLN A 91 16.20 3.96 -4.76
CA GLN A 91 17.61 3.59 -4.55
C GLN A 91 18.02 2.42 -5.46
N LEU A 92 17.17 1.40 -5.58
CA LEU A 92 17.38 0.25 -6.49
C LEU A 92 17.36 0.60 -7.98
N SER A 93 16.78 1.75 -8.36
CA SER A 93 16.74 2.21 -9.76
C SER A 93 17.90 3.11 -10.18
N GLU A 94 18.64 3.62 -9.20
CA GLU A 94 19.79 4.51 -9.39
C GLU A 94 21.14 3.77 -9.31
N ASP A 95 21.15 2.50 -8.86
CA ASP A 95 22.26 1.54 -8.92
C ASP A 95 22.22 0.70 -10.22
#